data_AF-A0A535VRM4-F1
#
_entry.id   AF-A0A535VRM4-F1
#
_cell.length_a   1.000
_cell.length_b   1.000
_cell.length_c   1.000
_cell.angle_alpha   90.00
_cell.angle_beta   90.00
_cell.angle_gamma   90.00
#
_symmetry.space_group_name_H-M   'P 1'
#
loop_
_entity.id
_entity.type
_entity.pdbx_description
1 polymer ?
#
loop_
_entity_poly.entity_id
_entity_poly.type
_entity_poly.pdbx_seq_one_letter_code
_entity_poly.pdbx_strand_id
1 'polypeptide(L)'
;NVIAFFIVVACAATLWASGQRDITSAADAATALGPLAGTVASTLFAVGLLAASLLGLGVVPLASAYTACEAFGWEQGVDWRWREAPAFYGLLAFFIGFAALFMLIPGLPLIQVMFSAQVINGLLLPIILVFVMLLAGDRRIMGSLVSGRVNLTLGWLVTAVLIVMSVVLVVTAFS
;
A
#
# COMPACT_ATOMS: atom_id res chain seq x y z
N ASN A 1 10.95 -4.68 8.90
CA ASN A 1 11.87 -5.37 7.96
C ASN A 1 12.07 -6.86 8.19
N VAL A 2 11.97 -7.40 9.42
CA VAL A 2 12.16 -8.85 9.64
C VAL A 2 11.15 -9.71 8.86
N ILE A 3 9.87 -9.33 8.90
CA ILE A 3 8.79 -10.05 8.19
C ILE A 3 9.03 -10.06 6.68
N ALA A 4 9.38 -8.92 6.08
CA ALA A 4 9.66 -8.81 4.65
C ALA A 4 10.85 -9.69 4.23
N PHE A 5 11.90 -9.76 5.05
CA PHE A 5 13.04 -10.65 4.81
C PHE A 5 12.60 -12.13 4.76
N PHE A 6 11.80 -12.56 5.74
CA PHE A 6 11.27 -13.93 5.74
C PHE A 6 10.34 -14.21 4.55
N ILE A 7 9.53 -13.25 4.11
CA ILE A 7 8.69 -13.39 2.91
C ILE A 7 9.57 -13.61 1.67
N VAL A 8 10.59 -12.77 1.47
CA VAL A 8 11.50 -12.88 0.31
C VAL A 8 12.25 -14.21 0.32
N VAL A 9 12.80 -14.61 1.47
CA VAL A 9 13.53 -15.89 1.60
C VAL A 9 12.60 -17.08 1.40
N ALA A 10 11.39 -17.05 1.96
CA ALA A 10 10.40 -18.11 1.77
C ALA A 10 10.01 -18.23 0.30
N CYS A 11 9.67 -17.13 -0.37
CA CYS A 11 9.37 -17.11 -1.82
C CYS A 11 10.57 -17.59 -2.65
N ALA A 12 11.80 -17.20 -2.32
CA ALA A 12 12.98 -17.69 -3.01
C ALA A 12 13.16 -19.20 -2.82
N ALA A 13 12.96 -19.71 -1.61
CA ALA A 13 13.11 -21.14 -1.32
C ALA A 13 11.99 -22.00 -1.93
N THR A 14 10.78 -21.48 -2.10
CA THR A 14 9.62 -22.23 -2.61
C THR A 14 9.41 -22.03 -4.10
N LEU A 15 9.29 -20.78 -4.53
CA LEU A 15 8.81 -20.40 -5.84
C LEU A 15 9.91 -20.54 -6.90
N TRP A 16 11.12 -20.09 -6.56
CA TRP A 16 12.28 -20.23 -7.44
C TRP A 16 12.72 -21.69 -7.58
N ALA A 17 12.65 -22.47 -6.48
CA ALA A 17 13.04 -23.88 -6.47
C ALA A 17 12.01 -24.80 -7.15
N SER A 18 10.72 -24.45 -7.13
CA SER A 18 9.65 -25.24 -7.76
C SER A 18 9.45 -24.95 -9.26
N GLY A 19 10.17 -23.96 -9.82
CA GLY A 19 10.09 -23.61 -11.24
C GLY A 19 8.81 -22.88 -11.67
N GLN A 20 7.91 -22.55 -10.72
CA GLN A 20 6.74 -21.72 -10.98
C GLN A 20 7.15 -20.26 -11.10
N ARG A 21 7.25 -19.77 -12.35
CA ARG A 21 7.62 -18.37 -12.66
C ARG A 21 6.43 -17.43 -12.79
N ASP A 22 5.23 -17.98 -13.03
CA ASP A 22 3.99 -17.23 -13.13
C ASP A 22 3.10 -17.51 -11.92
N ILE A 23 3.11 -16.59 -10.96
CA ILE A 23 2.03 -16.49 -9.96
C ILE A 23 0.98 -15.59 -10.59
N THR A 24 -0.26 -16.05 -10.65
CA THR A 24 -1.41 -15.23 -11.10
C THR A 24 -2.37 -14.92 -9.96
N SER A 25 -2.35 -15.72 -8.89
CA SER A 25 -3.22 -15.57 -7.73
C SER A 25 -2.51 -15.85 -6.40
N ALA A 26 -3.12 -15.40 -5.29
CA ALA A 26 -2.64 -15.74 -3.95
C ALA A 26 -2.79 -17.23 -3.60
N ALA A 27 -3.69 -17.95 -4.27
CA ALA A 27 -3.83 -19.39 -4.11
C ALA A 27 -2.61 -20.13 -4.69
N ASP A 28 -2.06 -19.64 -5.80
CA ASP A 28 -0.82 -20.17 -6.40
C ASP A 28 0.35 -20.00 -5.41
N ALA A 29 0.44 -18.84 -4.76
CA ALA A 29 1.45 -18.60 -3.73
C ALA A 29 1.29 -19.54 -2.51
N ALA A 30 0.05 -19.77 -2.06
CA ALA A 30 -0.25 -20.66 -0.93
C ALA A 30 0.06 -22.14 -1.22
N THR A 31 -0.12 -22.58 -2.46
CA THR A 31 0.17 -23.95 -2.91
C THR A 31 1.67 -24.17 -3.13
N ALA A 32 2.38 -23.16 -3.64
CA ALA A 32 3.83 -23.19 -3.79
C ALA A 32 4.59 -23.32 -2.46
N LEU A 33 3.99 -22.87 -1.34
CA LEU A 33 4.55 -23.05 0.01
C LEU A 33 4.45 -24.50 0.54
N GLY A 34 3.57 -25.33 -0.02
CA GLY A 34 3.35 -26.72 0.38
C GLY A 34 4.60 -27.61 0.39
N PRO A 35 5.41 -27.68 -0.69
CA PRO A 35 6.57 -28.59 -0.76
C PRO A 35 7.72 -28.27 0.22
N LEU A 36 7.81 -27.07 0.77
CA LEU A 36 8.92 -26.69 1.67
C LEU A 36 8.60 -26.91 3.16
N ALA A 37 7.33 -26.79 3.56
CA ALA A 37 6.94 -26.80 4.99
C ALA A 37 5.64 -27.58 5.30
N GLY A 38 5.09 -28.30 4.32
CA GLY A 38 3.90 -29.14 4.46
C GLY A 38 2.59 -28.36 4.47
N THR A 39 1.47 -29.08 4.65
CA THR A 39 0.10 -28.53 4.61
C THR A 39 -0.15 -27.43 5.65
N VAL A 40 0.58 -27.47 6.78
CA VAL A 40 0.43 -26.50 7.88
C VAL A 40 0.91 -25.10 7.47
N ALA A 41 1.94 -24.99 6.63
CA ALA A 41 2.43 -23.68 6.18
C ALA A 41 1.45 -22.99 5.22
N SER A 42 0.81 -23.76 4.35
CA SER A 42 -0.22 -23.27 3.44
C SER A 42 -1.43 -22.72 4.21
N THR A 43 -1.88 -23.42 5.26
CA THR A 43 -3.00 -22.94 6.09
C THR A 43 -2.63 -21.71 6.91
N LEU A 44 -1.41 -21.66 7.46
CA LEU A 44 -0.92 -20.49 8.20
C LEU A 44 -0.80 -19.26 7.28
N PHE A 45 -0.35 -19.44 6.04
CA PHE A 45 -0.31 -18.38 5.04
C PHE A 45 -1.72 -17.90 4.68
N ALA A 46 -2.67 -18.82 4.46
CA ALA A 46 -4.05 -18.45 4.17
C ALA A 46 -4.70 -17.64 5.31
N VAL A 47 -4.49 -18.03 6.57
CA VAL A 47 -4.99 -17.31 7.75
C VAL A 47 -4.31 -15.93 7.87
N GLY A 48 -2.99 -15.86 7.69
CA GLY A 48 -2.24 -14.60 7.75
C GLY A 48 -2.66 -13.63 6.63
N LEU A 49 -2.83 -14.14 5.42
CA LEU A 49 -3.29 -13.36 4.27
C LEU A 49 -4.72 -12.85 4.48
N LEU A 50 -5.61 -13.68 5.03
CA LEU A 50 -6.99 -13.28 5.37
C LEU A 50 -6.98 -12.16 6.42
N ALA A 51 -6.21 -12.33 7.50
CA ALA A 51 -6.08 -11.31 8.54
C ALA A 51 -5.53 -9.99 7.99
N ALA A 52 -4.47 -10.03 7.18
CA ALA A 52 -3.90 -8.85 6.53
C ALA A 52 -4.90 -8.18 5.57
N SER A 53 -5.66 -8.96 4.82
CA SER A 53 -6.70 -8.46 3.90
C SER A 53 -7.83 -7.77 4.63
N LEU A 54 -8.30 -8.33 5.75
CA LEU A 54 -9.34 -7.71 6.58
C LEU A 54 -8.88 -6.39 7.19
N LEU A 55 -7.65 -6.32 7.68
CA LEU A 55 -7.05 -5.08 8.18
C LEU A 55 -6.94 -4.03 7.06
N GLY A 56 -6.47 -4.43 5.88
CA GLY A 56 -6.39 -3.53 4.72
C GLY A 56 -7.76 -3.02 4.26
N LEU A 57 -8.75 -3.90 4.22
CA LEU A 57 -10.14 -3.57 3.85
C LEU A 57 -10.77 -2.56 4.82
N GLY A 58 -10.41 -2.59 6.10
CA GLY A 58 -10.89 -1.61 7.07
C GLY A 58 -10.15 -0.29 7.00
N VAL A 59 -8.81 -0.33 7.04
CA VAL A 59 -8.00 0.89 7.21
C VAL A 59 -7.96 1.75 5.95
N VAL A 60 -7.86 1.15 4.75
CA VAL A 60 -7.66 1.90 3.50
C VAL A 60 -8.89 2.72 3.09
N PRO A 61 -10.11 2.15 3.03
CA PRO A 61 -11.32 2.92 2.73
C PRO A 61 -11.62 3.96 3.81
N LEU A 62 -11.36 3.63 5.08
CA LEU A 62 -11.58 4.54 6.20
C LEU A 62 -10.68 5.78 6.09
N ALA A 63 -9.37 5.59 5.90
CA ALA A 63 -8.44 6.71 5.72
C ALA A 63 -8.74 7.51 4.44
N SER A 64 -9.13 6.84 3.36
CA SER A 64 -9.56 7.49 2.11
C SER A 64 -10.81 8.34 2.31
N ALA A 65 -11.79 7.85 3.08
CA ALA A 65 -12.99 8.59 3.40
C ALA A 65 -12.71 9.81 4.26
N TYR A 66 -11.84 9.67 5.27
CA TYR A 66 -11.39 10.81 6.08
C TYR A 66 -10.68 11.86 5.23
N THR A 67 -9.63 11.49 4.49
CA THR A 67 -8.91 12.47 3.66
C THR A 67 -9.81 13.14 2.60
N ALA A 68 -10.76 12.40 2.04
CA ALA A 68 -11.70 12.95 1.07
C ALA A 68 -12.67 13.96 1.68
N CYS A 69 -13.40 13.65 2.76
CA CYS A 69 -14.30 14.68 3.30
C CYS A 69 -13.56 15.84 4.00
N GLU A 70 -12.31 15.67 4.45
CA GLU A 70 -11.45 16.78 4.88
C GLU A 70 -11.15 17.70 3.69
N ALA A 71 -10.80 17.14 2.53
CA ALA A 71 -10.55 17.90 1.31
C ALA A 71 -11.79 18.64 0.78
N PHE A 72 -12.99 18.08 0.96
CA PHE A 72 -14.26 18.72 0.59
C PHE A 72 -14.86 19.61 1.68
N GLY A 73 -14.25 19.68 2.87
CA GLY A 73 -14.73 20.47 4.00
C GLY A 73 -16.07 19.98 4.59
N TRP A 74 -16.42 18.71 4.40
CA TRP A 74 -17.63 18.11 4.98
C TRP A 74 -17.36 17.62 6.40
N GLU A 75 -18.41 17.57 7.24
CA GLU A 75 -18.32 17.07 8.62
C GLU A 75 -17.85 15.61 8.66
N GLN A 76 -16.90 15.32 9.55
CA GLN A 76 -16.22 14.03 9.63
C GLN A 76 -16.18 13.46 11.05
N GLY A 77 -16.27 12.13 11.12
CA GLY A 77 -15.89 11.36 12.30
C GLY A 77 -16.70 10.07 12.44
N VAL A 78 -16.01 8.99 12.80
CA VAL A 78 -16.60 7.70 13.20
C VAL A 78 -17.48 7.85 14.47
N ASP A 79 -17.24 8.89 15.26
CA ASP A 79 -18.05 9.25 16.43
C ASP A 79 -19.41 9.85 16.07
N TRP A 80 -19.63 10.23 14.80
CA TRP A 80 -20.89 10.79 14.33
C TRP A 80 -21.79 9.68 13.80
N ARG A 81 -23.10 9.78 14.10
CA ARG A 81 -24.08 8.76 13.67
C ARG A 81 -24.20 8.75 12.14
N TRP A 82 -24.67 7.64 11.57
CA TRP A 82 -25.01 7.51 10.14
C TRP A 82 -25.87 8.65 9.57
N ARG A 83 -26.64 9.35 10.42
CA ARG A 83 -27.48 10.51 10.04
C ARG A 83 -26.76 11.85 10.07
N GLU A 84 -25.58 11.93 10.68
CA GLU A 84 -24.84 13.18 10.88
C GLU A 84 -23.68 13.32 9.87
N ALA A 85 -23.13 12.21 9.35
CA ALA A 85 -22.11 12.23 8.31
C ALA A 85 -22.47 11.32 7.11
N PRO A 86 -23.57 11.59 6.39
CA PRO A 86 -24.00 10.76 5.26
C PRO A 86 -22.97 10.71 4.13
N ALA A 87 -22.20 11.80 3.93
CA ALA A 87 -21.12 11.85 2.95
C ALA A 87 -19.98 10.88 3.29
N PHE A 88 -19.61 10.75 4.57
CA PHE A 88 -18.53 9.85 5.02
C PHE A 88 -18.90 8.37 4.83
N TYR A 89 -20.07 7.96 5.32
CA TYR A 89 -20.55 6.59 5.14
C TYR A 89 -20.86 6.26 3.68
N GLY A 90 -21.35 7.24 2.91
CA GLY A 90 -21.55 7.10 1.47
C GLY A 90 -20.24 6.86 0.72
N LEU A 91 -19.19 7.61 1.03
CA LEU A 91 -17.88 7.45 0.40
C LEU A 91 -17.20 6.14 0.82
N LEU A 92 -17.33 5.77 2.09
CA LEU A 92 -16.84 4.48 2.60
C LEU A 92 -17.53 3.30 1.89
N ALA A 93 -18.86 3.32 1.82
CA ALA A 93 -19.65 2.32 1.12
C ALA A 93 -19.33 2.30 -0.38
N PHE A 94 -19.09 3.47 -0.98
CA PHE A 94 -18.65 3.57 -2.37
C PHE A 94 -17.29 2.92 -2.58
N PHE A 95 -16.27 3.20 -1.76
CA PHE A 95 -14.96 2.57 -1.90
C PHE A 95 -15.01 1.05 -1.72
N ILE A 96 -15.72 0.56 -0.69
CA ILE A 96 -15.86 -0.88 -0.44
C ILE A 96 -16.65 -1.56 -1.57
N GLY A 97 -17.79 -0.98 -1.96
CA GLY A 97 -18.65 -1.49 -3.02
C GLY A 97 -17.95 -1.49 -4.38
N PHE A 98 -17.22 -0.41 -4.69
CA PHE A 98 -16.43 -0.31 -5.92
C PHE A 98 -15.32 -1.35 -5.95
N ALA A 99 -14.57 -1.52 -4.85
CA ALA A 99 -13.53 -2.54 -4.76
C ALA A 99 -14.10 -3.96 -4.93
N ALA A 100 -15.24 -4.25 -4.30
CA ALA A 100 -15.91 -5.55 -4.42
C ALA A 100 -16.42 -5.82 -5.85
N LEU A 101 -17.02 -4.82 -6.50
CA LEU A 101 -17.50 -4.92 -7.87
C LEU A 101 -16.34 -5.08 -8.86
N PHE A 102 -15.26 -4.31 -8.66
CA PHE A 102 -14.06 -4.37 -9.49
C PHE A 102 -13.40 -5.76 -9.39
N MET A 103 -13.33 -6.35 -8.19
CA MET A 103 -12.83 -7.71 -7.99
C MET A 103 -13.67 -8.81 -8.64
N LEU A 104 -14.97 -8.58 -8.88
CA LEU A 104 -15.87 -9.58 -9.46
C LEU A 104 -15.66 -9.76 -10.98
N ILE A 105 -14.89 -8.89 -11.64
CA ILE A 105 -14.61 -8.99 -13.07
C ILE A 105 -13.76 -10.25 -13.33
N PRO A 106 -14.32 -11.27 -14.03
CA PRO A 106 -13.62 -12.53 -14.25
C PRO A 106 -12.42 -12.32 -15.19
N GLY A 107 -11.27 -12.91 -14.83
CA GLY A 107 -10.05 -12.86 -15.63
C GLY A 107 -9.19 -11.61 -15.43
N LEU A 108 -9.48 -10.77 -14.42
CA LEU A 108 -8.58 -9.67 -14.06
C LEU A 108 -7.21 -10.23 -13.61
N PRO A 109 -6.10 -9.80 -14.22
CA PRO A 109 -4.77 -10.17 -13.76
C PRO A 109 -4.49 -9.44 -12.44
N LEU A 110 -4.90 -10.05 -11.33
CA LEU A 110 -4.88 -9.43 -10.00
C LEU A 110 -3.48 -8.97 -9.62
N ILE A 111 -2.47 -9.79 -9.93
CA ILE A 111 -1.06 -9.45 -9.68
C ILE A 111 -0.61 -8.26 -10.52
N GLN A 112 -1.04 -8.14 -11.78
CA GLN A 112 -0.70 -6.99 -12.61
C GLN A 112 -1.37 -5.71 -12.10
N VAL A 113 -2.62 -5.80 -11.61
CA VAL A 113 -3.34 -4.68 -10.98
C VAL A 113 -2.64 -4.27 -9.67
N MET A 114 -2.23 -5.23 -8.85
CA MET A 114 -1.49 -4.96 -7.62
C MET A 114 -0.13 -4.33 -7.91
N PHE A 115 0.60 -4.85 -8.91
CA PHE A 115 1.89 -4.31 -9.31
C PHE A 115 1.75 -2.88 -9.86
N SER A 116 0.76 -2.61 -10.70
CA SER A 116 0.52 -1.26 -11.21
C SER A 116 0.15 -0.28 -10.09
N ALA A 117 -0.69 -0.71 -9.14
CA ALA A 117 -1.01 0.09 -7.95
C ALA A 117 0.24 0.38 -7.10
N GLN A 118 1.14 -0.59 -6.94
CA GLN A 118 2.41 -0.39 -6.24
C GLN A 118 3.36 0.55 -6.98
N VAL A 119 3.44 0.45 -8.31
CA VAL A 119 4.24 1.36 -9.14
C VAL A 119 3.72 2.79 -9.01
N ILE A 120 2.40 2.99 -9.10
CA ILE A 120 1.77 4.29 -8.89
C ILE A 120 2.07 4.82 -7.48
N ASN A 121 1.88 4.00 -6.44
CA ASN A 121 2.19 4.38 -5.05
C ASN A 121 3.67 4.79 -4.88
N GLY A 122 4.59 4.03 -5.47
CA GLY A 122 6.02 4.32 -5.48
C GLY A 122 6.37 5.62 -6.21
N LEU A 123 5.61 5.99 -7.25
CA LEU A 123 5.78 7.26 -7.96
C LEU A 123 5.17 8.46 -7.20
N LEU A 124 4.10 8.24 -6.43
CA LEU A 124 3.49 9.26 -5.58
C LEU A 124 4.36 9.57 -4.34
N LEU A 125 5.05 8.57 -3.80
CA LEU A 125 5.91 8.70 -2.62
C LEU A 125 6.89 9.90 -2.68
N PRO A 126 7.73 10.08 -3.72
CA PRO A 126 8.66 11.19 -3.78
C PRO A 126 7.95 12.55 -3.82
N ILE A 127 6.80 12.65 -4.50
CA ILE A 127 6.02 13.88 -4.57
C ILE A 127 5.55 14.28 -3.17
N ILE A 128 4.93 13.33 -2.44
CA ILE A 128 4.48 13.55 -1.06
C ILE A 128 5.66 13.90 -0.16
N LEU A 129 6.80 13.21 -0.31
CA LEU A 129 7.98 13.44 0.52
C LEU A 129 8.61 14.81 0.30
N VAL A 130 8.59 15.34 -0.94
CA VAL A 130 9.00 16.72 -1.23
C VAL A 130 8.10 17.70 -0.49
N PHE A 131 6.77 17.54 -0.57
CA PHE A 131 5.84 18.43 0.16
C PHE A 131 6.03 18.35 1.67
N VAL A 132 6.21 17.15 2.22
CA VAL A 132 6.47 16.95 3.65
C VAL A 132 7.80 17.61 4.05
N MET A 133 8.86 17.50 3.24
CA MET A 133 10.15 18.15 3.51
C MET A 133 10.07 19.67 3.44
N LEU A 134 9.31 20.23 2.49
CA LEU A 134 9.07 21.66 2.39
C LEU A 134 8.31 22.18 3.62
N LEU A 135 7.25 21.49 4.04
CA LEU A 135 6.50 21.82 5.26
C LEU A 135 7.36 21.64 6.52
N ALA A 136 8.12 20.56 6.62
CA ALA A 136 8.95 20.25 7.79
C ALA A 136 10.14 21.20 7.95
N GLY A 137 10.58 21.84 6.87
CA GLY A 137 11.58 22.90 6.87
C GLY A 137 11.03 24.29 7.20
N ASP A 138 9.71 24.49 7.10
CA ASP A 138 9.11 25.81 7.28
C ASP A 138 8.85 26.11 8.77
N ARG A 139 9.64 27.05 9.31
CA ARG A 139 9.49 27.60 10.66
C ARG A 139 8.12 28.26 10.90
N ARG A 140 7.43 28.73 9.86
CA ARG A 140 6.09 29.32 9.98
C ARG A 140 5.01 28.28 10.22
N ILE A 141 5.19 27.05 9.72
CA ILE A 141 4.20 25.96 9.83
C ILE A 141 4.52 25.08 11.05
N MET A 142 5.80 24.75 11.27
CA MET A 142 6.23 23.83 12.34
C MET A 142 6.60 24.52 13.67
N GLY A 143 6.70 25.85 13.69
CA GLY A 143 6.99 26.62 14.90
C GLY A 143 8.34 26.28 15.54
N SER A 144 8.33 25.80 16.79
CA SER A 144 9.54 25.41 17.54
C SER A 144 9.97 23.95 17.32
N LEU A 145 9.16 23.13 16.67
CA LEU A 145 9.39 21.69 16.40
C LEU A 145 10.05 21.43 15.05
N VAL A 146 10.70 22.44 14.47
CA VAL A 146 11.33 22.36 13.16
C VAL A 146 12.35 21.23 13.13
N SER A 147 12.29 20.42 12.07
CA SER A 147 13.24 19.34 11.86
C SER A 147 14.67 19.88 11.90
N GLY A 148 15.50 19.30 12.77
CA GLY A 148 16.91 19.67 12.88
C GLY A 148 17.62 19.54 11.53
N ARG A 149 18.66 20.36 11.31
CA ARG A 149 19.42 20.41 10.05
C ARG A 149 19.83 19.03 9.53
N VAL A 150 20.22 18.12 10.44
CA VAL A 150 20.59 16.73 10.12
C VAL A 150 19.41 15.93 9.54
N ASN A 151 18.23 16.03 10.16
CA ASN A 151 17.04 15.29 9.73
C ASN A 151 16.51 15.82 8.38
N LEU A 152 16.62 17.14 8.16
CA LEU A 152 16.27 17.76 6.89
C LEU A 152 17.25 17.35 5.78
N THR A 153 18.56 17.33 6.03
CA THR A 153 19.55 16.87 5.04
C THR A 153 19.41 15.39 4.71
N LEU A 154 19.19 14.54 5.71
CA LEU A 154 18.98 13.10 5.49
C LEU A 154 17.68 12.87 4.71
N GLY A 155 16.65 13.62 5.08
CA GLY A 155 15.36 13.65 4.40
C GLY A 155 15.45 13.99 2.93
N TRP A 156 16.09 15.11 2.60
CA TRP A 156 16.33 15.52 1.21
C TRP A 156 17.20 14.51 0.45
N LEU A 157 18.17 13.88 1.10
CA LEU A 157 18.98 12.83 0.48
C LEU A 157 18.11 11.62 0.10
N VAL A 158 17.25 11.15 1.00
CA VAL A 158 16.31 10.05 0.73
C VAL A 158 15.34 10.43 -0.37
N THR A 159 14.79 11.65 -0.36
CA THR A 159 13.92 12.16 -1.42
C THR A 159 14.64 12.18 -2.77
N ALA A 160 15.89 12.66 -2.82
CA ALA A 160 16.67 12.69 -4.05
C ALA A 160 16.94 11.28 -4.59
N VAL A 161 17.32 10.34 -3.72
CA VAL A 161 17.50 8.93 -4.10
C VAL A 161 16.21 8.32 -4.62
N LEU A 162 15.07 8.56 -3.97
CA LEU A 162 13.76 8.09 -4.42
C LEU A 162 13.39 8.67 -5.78
N ILE A 163 13.59 9.97 -6.01
CA ILE A 163 13.35 10.60 -7.32
C ILE A 163 14.22 9.96 -8.39
N VAL A 164 15.51 9.74 -8.13
CA VAL A 164 16.42 9.09 -9.07
C VAL A 164 15.94 7.67 -9.39
N MET A 165 15.56 6.88 -8.39
CA MET A 165 15.04 5.53 -8.60
C MET A 165 13.73 5.53 -9.37
N SER A 166 12.81 6.45 -9.08
CA SER A 166 11.56 6.61 -9.84
C SER A 166 11.82 6.97 -11.29
N VAL A 167 12.75 7.89 -11.56
CA VAL A 167 13.15 8.27 -12.93
C VAL A 167 13.78 7.09 -13.66
N VAL A 168 14.67 6.34 -13.00
CA VAL A 168 15.24 5.10 -13.58
C VAL A 168 14.14 4.11 -13.94
N LEU A 169 13.19 3.86 -13.02
CA LEU A 169 12.08 2.94 -13.27
C LEU A 169 11.23 3.37 -14.47
N VAL A 170 10.91 4.67 -14.57
CA VAL A 170 10.20 5.25 -15.72
C VAL A 170 11.01 5.03 -16.99
N VAL A 171 12.29 5.39 -17.01
CA VAL A 171 13.15 5.22 -18.19
C VAL A 171 13.23 3.76 -18.62
N THR A 172 13.41 2.82 -17.68
CA THR A 172 13.44 1.38 -17.99
C THR A 172 12.09 0.82 -18.40
N ALA A 173 10.98 1.40 -17.95
CA ALA A 173 9.65 0.98 -18.37
C ALA A 173 9.32 1.47 -19.79
N PHE A 174 9.97 2.53 -20.26
CA PHE A 174 9.79 3.11 -21.59
C PHE A 174 10.92 2.74 -22.60
N SER A 175 11.93 1.96 -22.22
CA SER A 175 12.99 1.44 -23.12
C SER A 175 12.82 -0.05 -23.41
#